data_AF-A0A1F3LQK7-F1
#
_entry.id   AF-A0A1F3LQK7-F1
#
_cell.length_a   1.000
_cell.length_b   1.000
_cell.length_c   1.000
_cell.angle_alpha   90.00
_cell.angle_beta   90.00
_cell.angle_gamma   90.00
#
_symmetry.space_group_name_H-M   'P 1'
#
loop_
_entity.id
_entity.type
_entity.pdbx_description
1 polymer ?
#
loop_
_entity_poly.entity_id
_entity_poly.type
_entity_poly.pdbx_seq_one_letter_code
_entity_poly.pdbx_strand_id
1 'polypeptide(L)'
;MSILEIFILSLGLCFDTFAVSLSSGICLPYIEKWTFIKIVSVFAVFQSGLTLLGWLAGSSLLKYIGGVDHWLAFVLLFYIGGKMVYGSLFSRSDEICVDLRITRTLFTVAVATSIDALAVGVTLAIINLSISKICIAWVFIAITTALSAIAGIKGGRRIGEKAGKRSELLGGVILMAIGIKILVEHLEILS
;
A
#
# COMPACT_ATOMS: atom_id res chain seq x y z
N MET A 1 -0.49 -8.28 20.28
CA MET A 1 -0.30 -6.90 19.77
C MET A 1 -0.74 -5.82 20.74
N SER A 2 0.19 -4.93 21.03
CA SER A 2 -0.01 -3.62 21.66
C SER A 2 -0.52 -2.58 20.66
N ILE A 3 -1.00 -1.44 21.15
CA ILE A 3 -1.44 -0.31 20.30
C ILE A 3 -0.27 0.27 19.48
N LEU A 4 0.94 0.21 20.04
CA LEU A 4 2.15 0.69 19.39
C LEU A 4 2.52 -0.18 18.18
N GLU A 5 2.42 -1.51 18.28
CA GLU A 5 2.62 -2.41 17.14
C GLU A 5 1.62 -2.14 16.01
N ILE A 6 0.35 -1.89 16.34
CA ILE A 6 -0.69 -1.55 15.35
C ILE A 6 -0.34 -0.24 14.65
N PHE A 7 0.15 0.76 15.38
CA PHE A 7 0.56 2.03 14.81
C PHE A 7 1.76 1.87 13.87
N ILE A 8 2.80 1.13 14.28
CA ILE A 8 3.97 0.83 13.43
C ILE A 8 3.55 0.07 12.17
N LEU A 9 2.67 -0.93 12.29
CA LEU A 9 2.16 -1.71 11.17
C LEU A 9 1.39 -0.82 10.18
N SER A 10 0.58 0.11 10.70
CA SER A 10 -0.17 1.07 9.87
C SER A 10 0.77 2.03 9.13
N LEU A 11 1.86 2.47 9.77
CA LEU A 11 2.89 3.27 9.12
C LEU A 11 3.61 2.48 8.01
N GLY A 12 3.92 1.21 8.24
CA GLY A 12 4.51 0.33 7.24
C GLY A 12 3.63 0.18 6.00
N LEU A 13 2.34 -0.12 6.21
CA LEU A 13 1.36 -0.32 5.14
C LEU A 13 1.10 0.92 4.27
N CYS A 14 1.34 2.13 4.77
CA CYS A 14 1.05 3.34 4.00
C CYS A 14 2.17 3.74 3.03
N PHE A 15 3.33 3.07 3.04
CA PHE A 15 4.49 3.43 2.21
C PHE A 15 4.23 3.30 0.70
N ASP A 16 3.56 2.24 0.26
CA ASP A 16 3.25 2.04 -1.17
C ASP A 16 2.31 3.14 -1.68
N THR A 17 1.29 3.47 -0.89
CA THR A 17 0.38 4.58 -1.18
C THR A 17 1.11 5.92 -1.18
N PHE A 18 2.03 6.16 -0.24
CA PHE A 18 2.85 7.37 -0.19
C PHE A 18 3.71 7.51 -1.45
N ALA A 19 4.40 6.46 -1.86
CA ALA A 19 5.30 6.46 -3.02
C ALA A 19 4.55 6.78 -4.32
N VAL A 20 3.40 6.13 -4.55
CA VAL A 20 2.53 6.40 -5.71
C VAL A 20 1.98 7.83 -5.66
N SER A 21 1.50 8.26 -4.50
CA SER A 21 0.95 9.62 -4.30
C SER A 21 2.00 10.71 -4.53
N LEU A 22 3.24 10.46 -4.09
CA LEU A 22 4.39 11.33 -4.31
C LEU A 22 4.74 11.41 -5.80
N SER A 23 4.89 10.27 -6.46
CA SER A 23 5.19 10.20 -7.89
C SER A 23 4.13 10.93 -8.72
N SER A 24 2.86 10.70 -8.43
CA SER A 24 1.74 11.36 -9.12
C SER A 24 1.72 12.87 -8.83
N GLY A 25 1.99 13.29 -7.59
CA GLY A 25 2.09 14.70 -7.21
C GLY A 25 3.23 15.45 -7.92
N ILE A 26 4.34 14.78 -8.21
CA ILE A 26 5.47 15.34 -8.97
C ILE A 26 5.08 15.55 -10.44
N CYS A 27 4.38 14.59 -11.02
CA CYS A 27 3.91 14.62 -12.41
C CYS A 27 2.79 15.64 -12.66
N LEU A 28 1.89 15.81 -11.70
CA LEU A 28 0.66 16.59 -11.87
C LEU A 28 0.81 18.00 -11.27
N PRO A 29 0.95 19.05 -12.09
CA PRO A 29 1.08 20.42 -11.59
C PRO A 29 -0.20 20.93 -10.91
N TYR A 30 -1.36 20.38 -11.32
CA TYR A 30 -2.66 20.74 -10.78
C TYR A 30 -3.55 19.52 -10.61
N ILE A 31 -4.12 19.38 -9.41
CA ILE A 31 -5.16 18.41 -9.08
C ILE A 31 -6.32 19.20 -8.50
N GLU A 32 -7.51 19.02 -9.08
CA GLU A 32 -8.73 19.66 -8.59
C GLU A 32 -9.06 19.17 -7.18
N LYS A 33 -9.64 20.04 -6.33
CA LYS A 33 -9.97 19.70 -4.94
C LYS A 33 -10.84 18.44 -4.82
N TRP A 34 -11.79 18.26 -5.72
CA TRP A 34 -12.65 17.07 -5.74
C TRP A 34 -11.89 15.80 -6.12
N THR A 35 -11.02 15.87 -7.12
CA THR A 35 -10.15 14.75 -7.50
C THR A 35 -9.16 14.41 -6.39
N PHE A 36 -8.61 15.42 -5.71
CA PHE A 36 -7.73 15.23 -4.56
C PHE A 36 -8.44 14.45 -3.43
N ILE A 37 -9.63 14.88 -3.04
CA ILE A 37 -10.43 14.19 -2.02
C ILE A 37 -10.76 12.77 -2.49
N LYS A 38 -11.13 12.59 -3.76
CA LYS A 38 -11.39 11.28 -4.34
C LYS A 38 -10.19 10.35 -4.23
N ILE A 39 -8.99 10.80 -4.59
CA ILE A 39 -7.76 9.99 -4.53
C ILE A 39 -7.48 9.55 -3.10
N VAL A 40 -7.48 10.48 -2.15
CA VAL A 40 -7.22 10.19 -0.73
C VAL A 40 -8.24 9.20 -0.17
N SER A 41 -9.52 9.42 -0.46
CA SER A 41 -10.59 8.53 -0.01
C SER A 41 -10.49 7.14 -0.63
N VAL A 42 -10.18 7.05 -1.93
CA VAL A 42 -10.04 5.75 -2.61
C VAL A 42 -8.88 4.96 -1.99
N PHE A 43 -7.69 5.55 -1.83
CA PHE A 43 -6.58 4.83 -1.19
C PHE A 43 -6.90 4.40 0.24
N ALA A 44 -7.46 5.29 1.07
CA ALA A 44 -7.80 4.95 2.45
C ALA A 44 -8.85 3.82 2.53
N VAL A 45 -9.86 3.84 1.66
CA VAL A 45 -10.90 2.80 1.61
C VAL A 45 -10.35 1.47 1.09
N PHE A 46 -9.51 1.48 0.05
CA PHE A 46 -8.91 0.25 -0.47
C PHE A 46 -7.93 -0.38 0.52
N GLN A 47 -7.00 0.39 1.11
CA GLN A 47 -6.01 -0.13 2.06
C GLN A 47 -6.69 -0.72 3.30
N SER A 48 -7.60 0.05 3.90
CA SER A 48 -8.29 -0.37 5.13
C SER A 48 -9.34 -1.46 4.85
N GLY A 49 -10.07 -1.35 3.75
CA GLY A 49 -11.08 -2.32 3.32
C GLY A 49 -10.46 -3.68 2.99
N LEU A 50 -9.37 -3.71 2.24
CA LEU A 50 -8.67 -4.96 1.94
C LEU A 50 -8.03 -5.57 3.19
N THR A 51 -7.55 -4.77 4.14
CA THR A 51 -7.10 -5.29 5.44
C THR A 51 -8.24 -6.00 6.18
N LEU A 52 -9.43 -5.40 6.25
CA LEU A 52 -10.59 -6.04 6.88
C LEU A 52 -11.05 -7.29 6.13
N LEU A 53 -11.09 -7.25 4.79
CA LEU A 53 -11.44 -8.40 3.98
C LEU A 53 -10.44 -9.55 4.18
N GLY A 54 -9.15 -9.24 4.29
CA GLY A 54 -8.11 -10.22 4.61
C GLY A 54 -8.35 -10.84 5.98
N TRP A 55 -8.67 -10.03 6.97
CA TRP A 55 -8.97 -10.52 8.32
C TRP A 55 -10.24 -11.39 8.37
N LEU A 56 -11.30 -11.02 7.64
CA LEU A 56 -12.53 -11.81 7.53
C LEU A 56 -12.31 -13.13 6.79
N ALA A 57 -11.53 -13.11 5.70
CA ALA A 57 -11.17 -14.31 4.95
C ALA A 57 -10.32 -15.26 5.82
N GLY A 58 -9.30 -14.73 6.50
CA GLY A 58 -8.44 -15.50 7.40
C GLY A 58 -9.17 -16.08 8.61
N SER A 59 -10.10 -15.32 9.21
CA SER A 59 -10.90 -15.80 10.35
C SER A 59 -11.94 -16.86 9.96
N SER A 60 -12.43 -16.82 8.71
CA SER A 60 -13.30 -17.86 8.16
C SER A 60 -12.53 -19.16 7.87
N LEU A 61 -11.28 -19.04 7.40
CA LEU A 61 -10.37 -20.18 7.20
C LEU A 61 -10.05 -20.88 8.53
N LEU A 62 -9.82 -20.14 9.62
CA LEU A 62 -9.55 -20.70 10.94
C LEU A 62 -10.71 -21.53 11.53
N LYS A 63 -11.97 -21.20 11.21
CA LYS A 63 -13.14 -21.93 11.72
C LYS A 63 -13.36 -23.29 11.07
N TYR A 64 -12.83 -23.53 9.86
CA TYR A 64 -12.98 -24.78 9.13
C TYR A 64 -11.75 -25.70 9.20
N ILE A 65 -10.61 -25.21 9.72
CA ILE A 65 -9.28 -25.85 9.59
C ILE A 65 -8.64 -26.06 10.98
N GLY A 66 -9.38 -26.63 11.94
CA GLY A 66 -8.87 -26.94 13.29
C GLY A 66 -7.84 -28.08 13.38
N GLY A 67 -6.90 -28.16 12.44
CA GLY A 67 -5.87 -29.22 12.42
C GLY A 67 -4.81 -29.15 11.31
N VAL A 68 -4.76 -28.07 10.50
CA VAL A 68 -3.71 -27.89 9.47
C VAL A 68 -3.06 -26.51 9.67
N ASP A 69 -2.57 -26.26 10.89
CA ASP A 69 -2.30 -24.91 11.39
C ASP A 69 -1.03 -24.23 10.86
N HIS A 70 -0.12 -24.90 10.17
CA HIS A 70 1.17 -24.27 9.77
C HIS A 70 1.44 -24.28 8.27
N TRP A 71 1.10 -25.36 7.57
CA TRP A 71 1.37 -25.48 6.14
C TRP A 71 0.53 -24.52 5.29
N LEU A 72 -0.71 -24.23 5.70
CA LEU A 72 -1.58 -23.32 4.96
C LEU A 72 -1.12 -21.86 5.09
N ALA A 73 -0.70 -21.44 6.29
CA ALA A 73 -0.09 -20.13 6.52
C ALA A 73 1.23 -19.98 5.74
N PHE A 74 2.05 -21.03 5.71
CA PHE A 74 3.29 -21.06 4.93
C PHE A 74 3.02 -20.97 3.42
N VAL A 75 2.08 -21.75 2.88
CA VAL A 75 1.72 -21.69 1.44
C VAL A 75 1.10 -20.34 1.08
N LEU A 76 0.30 -19.76 1.98
CA LEU A 76 -0.29 -18.44 1.75
C LEU A 76 0.78 -17.34 1.79
N LEU A 77 1.69 -17.33 2.78
CA LEU A 77 2.82 -16.40 2.82
C LEU A 77 3.78 -16.60 1.64
N PHE A 78 4.05 -17.85 1.24
CA PHE A 78 4.91 -18.17 0.10
C PHE A 78 4.28 -17.73 -1.22
N TYR A 79 2.98 -17.97 -1.40
CA TYR A 79 2.23 -17.53 -2.57
C TYR A 79 2.15 -16.00 -2.64
N ILE A 80 1.89 -15.32 -1.52
CA ILE A 80 1.81 -13.86 -1.46
C ILE A 80 3.19 -13.22 -1.64
N GLY A 81 4.21 -13.72 -0.94
CA GLY A 81 5.60 -13.29 -1.09
C GLY A 81 6.08 -13.50 -2.53
N GLY A 82 5.76 -14.64 -3.14
CA GLY A 82 6.01 -14.91 -4.56
C GLY A 82 5.24 -13.98 -5.50
N LYS A 83 3.99 -13.61 -5.18
CA LYS A 83 3.18 -12.70 -5.99
C LYS A 83 3.64 -11.25 -5.89
N MET A 84 4.19 -10.83 -4.74
CA MET A 84 4.88 -9.54 -4.58
C MET A 84 6.18 -9.49 -5.39
N VAL A 85 6.96 -10.57 -5.36
CA VAL A 85 8.18 -10.73 -6.17
C VAL A 85 7.85 -10.71 -7.68
N TYR A 86 6.83 -11.46 -8.11
CA TYR A 86 6.38 -11.48 -9.51
C TYR A 86 5.81 -10.13 -9.96
N GLY A 87 5.02 -9.45 -9.12
CA GLY A 87 4.47 -8.13 -9.40
C GLY A 87 5.55 -7.04 -9.51
N SER A 88 6.61 -7.14 -8.71
CA SER A 88 7.80 -6.28 -8.80
C SER A 88 8.59 -6.54 -10.09
N LEU A 89 8.74 -7.81 -10.49
CA LEU A 89 9.48 -8.21 -11.69
C LEU A 89 8.75 -7.93 -13.02
N PHE A 90 7.42 -7.82 -13.01
CA PHE A 90 6.62 -7.76 -14.25
C PHE A 90 5.80 -6.47 -14.43
N SER A 91 5.99 -5.44 -13.59
CA SER A 91 5.37 -4.14 -13.82
C SER A 91 6.07 -3.41 -14.96
N ARG A 92 5.70 -3.82 -16.17
CA ARG A 92 6.12 -3.25 -17.45
C ARG A 92 4.98 -2.33 -17.90
N SER A 93 5.02 -1.07 -17.48
CA SER A 93 4.18 -0.03 -18.09
C SER A 93 5.01 1.22 -18.28
N ASP A 94 5.39 1.45 -19.54
CA ASP A 94 6.18 2.56 -20.08
C ASP A 94 5.51 3.95 -19.97
N GLU A 95 4.60 4.18 -19.01
CA GLU A 95 4.11 5.51 -18.68
C GLU A 95 4.75 5.97 -17.36
N ILE A 96 5.78 6.80 -17.52
CA ILE A 96 6.65 7.35 -16.47
C ILE A 96 5.86 8.20 -15.43
N CYS A 97 4.59 8.52 -15.72
CA CYS A 97 3.69 9.23 -14.82
C CYS A 97 2.38 8.46 -14.57
N VAL A 98 2.10 8.19 -13.30
CA VAL A 98 0.79 7.69 -12.86
C VAL A 98 -0.19 8.85 -12.76
N ASP A 99 -1.08 8.97 -13.75
CA ASP A 99 -2.16 9.97 -13.71
C ASP A 99 -3.34 9.47 -12.85
N LEU A 100 -3.38 9.91 -11.58
CA LEU A 100 -4.44 9.55 -10.63
C LEU A 100 -5.76 10.30 -10.89
N ARG A 101 -5.82 11.24 -11.84
CA ARG A 101 -7.09 11.89 -12.26
C ARG A 101 -7.97 10.92 -13.03
N ILE A 102 -7.35 9.99 -13.74
CA ILE A 102 -8.05 8.95 -14.50
C ILE A 102 -8.58 7.93 -13.50
N THR A 103 -9.91 7.85 -13.40
CA THR A 103 -10.58 6.95 -12.44
C THR A 103 -10.12 5.50 -12.60
N ARG A 104 -9.96 5.00 -13.84
CA ARG A 104 -9.50 3.64 -14.10
C ARG A 104 -8.10 3.38 -13.54
N THR A 105 -7.17 4.30 -13.76
CA THR A 105 -5.80 4.22 -13.26
C THR A 105 -5.78 4.29 -11.73
N LEU A 106 -6.54 5.22 -11.13
CA LEU A 106 -6.66 5.33 -9.68
C LEU A 106 -7.14 4.03 -9.02
N PHE A 107 -8.20 3.42 -9.53
CA PHE A 107 -8.71 2.15 -8.99
C PHE A 107 -7.73 1.00 -9.21
N THR A 108 -7.08 0.93 -10.38
CA THR A 108 -6.10 -0.14 -10.68
C THR A 108 -4.91 -0.06 -9.74
N VAL A 109 -4.37 1.14 -9.54
CA VAL A 109 -3.22 1.36 -8.67
C VAL A 109 -3.59 1.21 -7.21
N ALA A 110 -4.76 1.70 -6.77
CA ALA A 110 -5.25 1.49 -5.41
C ALA A 110 -5.43 0.00 -5.08
N VAL A 111 -5.96 -0.81 -6.02
CA VAL A 111 -6.00 -2.26 -5.83
C VAL A 111 -4.59 -2.84 -5.77
N ALA A 112 -3.70 -2.43 -6.68
CA ALA A 112 -2.34 -2.95 -6.74
C ALA A 112 -1.55 -2.68 -5.45
N THR A 113 -1.63 -1.47 -4.90
CA THR A 113 -0.93 -1.03 -3.67
C THR A 113 -1.60 -1.47 -2.37
N SER A 114 -2.75 -2.15 -2.42
CA SER A 114 -3.48 -2.63 -1.24
C SER A 114 -3.49 -4.17 -1.15
N ILE A 115 -2.83 -4.88 -2.07
CA ILE A 115 -2.67 -6.35 -2.01
C ILE A 115 -1.80 -6.74 -0.80
N ASP A 116 -0.84 -5.92 -0.43
CA ASP A 116 -0.04 -6.03 0.79
C ASP A 116 -0.94 -5.93 2.05
N ALA A 117 -1.86 -4.97 2.07
CA ALA A 117 -2.80 -4.75 3.16
C ALA A 117 -3.76 -5.93 3.34
N LEU A 118 -4.20 -6.55 2.23
CA LEU A 118 -4.97 -7.79 2.25
C LEU A 118 -4.18 -8.92 2.95
N ALA A 119 -2.91 -9.10 2.58
CA ALA A 119 -2.06 -10.14 3.15
C ALA A 119 -1.80 -9.93 4.65
N VAL A 120 -1.53 -8.68 5.04
CA VAL A 120 -1.41 -8.31 6.44
C VAL A 120 -2.72 -8.57 7.18
N GLY A 121 -3.87 -8.26 6.58
CA GLY A 121 -5.19 -8.59 7.11
C GLY A 121 -5.37 -10.07 7.43
N VAL A 122 -5.00 -10.96 6.50
CA VAL A 122 -5.06 -12.42 6.74
C VAL A 122 -4.13 -12.83 7.89
N THR A 123 -2.92 -12.25 7.93
CA THR A 123 -1.95 -12.51 9.01
C THR A 123 -2.49 -12.09 10.38
N LEU A 124 -3.18 -10.95 10.46
CA LEU A 124 -3.86 -10.49 11.67
C LEU A 124 -4.98 -11.45 12.13
N ALA A 125 -5.60 -12.18 11.19
CA ALA A 125 -6.58 -13.20 11.53
C ALA A 125 -5.92 -14.43 12.16
N ILE A 126 -4.80 -14.88 11.57
CA ILE A 126 -4.03 -16.06 12.03
C ILE A 126 -3.53 -15.88 13.47
N ILE A 127 -3.07 -14.68 13.82
CA ILE A 127 -2.65 -14.35 15.19
C ILE A 127 -3.82 -14.18 16.18
N ASN A 128 -5.05 -14.56 15.79
CA ASN A 128 -6.29 -14.47 16.58
C ASN A 128 -6.49 -13.08 17.22
N LEU A 129 -6.31 -12.02 16.42
CA LEU A 129 -6.51 -10.67 16.92
C LEU A 129 -7.99 -10.43 17.23
N SER A 130 -8.27 -9.90 18.43
CA SER A 130 -9.65 -9.64 18.87
C SER A 130 -10.35 -8.60 17.99
N ILE A 131 -11.68 -8.71 17.89
CA ILE A 131 -12.54 -7.82 17.09
C ILE A 131 -12.31 -6.34 17.46
N SER A 132 -12.14 -6.03 18.74
CA SER A 132 -11.88 -4.66 19.20
C SER A 132 -10.54 -4.11 18.67
N LYS A 133 -9.51 -4.95 18.59
CA LYS A 133 -8.17 -4.53 18.13
C LYS A 133 -8.10 -4.39 16.61
N ILE A 134 -8.80 -5.23 15.84
CA ILE A 134 -8.86 -5.07 14.39
C ILE A 134 -9.63 -3.80 14.01
N CYS A 135 -10.69 -3.42 14.75
CA CYS A 135 -11.36 -2.14 14.52
C CYS A 135 -10.41 -0.95 14.73
N ILE A 136 -9.55 -1.02 15.75
CA ILE A 136 -8.52 0.00 15.98
C ILE A 136 -7.52 0.00 14.82
N ALA A 137 -7.00 -1.16 14.42
CA ALA A 137 -6.07 -1.26 13.29
C ALA A 137 -6.66 -0.73 11.99
N TRP A 138 -7.92 -1.05 11.70
CA TRP A 138 -8.64 -0.56 10.53
C TRP A 138 -8.71 0.97 10.47
N VAL A 139 -9.07 1.61 11.59
CA VAL A 139 -9.12 3.08 11.69
C VAL A 139 -7.72 3.69 11.56
N PHE A 140 -6.72 3.10 12.20
CA PHE A 140 -5.34 3.58 12.13
C PHE A 140 -4.79 3.49 10.71
N ILE A 141 -5.01 2.37 10.01
CA ILE A 141 -4.60 2.17 8.61
C ILE A 141 -5.31 3.19 7.71
N ALA A 142 -6.61 3.41 7.88
CA ALA A 142 -7.35 4.40 7.09
C ALA A 142 -6.79 5.82 7.27
N ILE A 143 -6.54 6.24 8.52
CA ILE A 143 -6.03 7.58 8.84
C ILE A 143 -4.60 7.76 8.34
N THR A 144 -3.70 6.82 8.65
CA THR A 144 -2.29 6.87 8.24
C THR A 144 -2.17 6.87 6.71
N THR A 145 -2.94 6.02 6.02
CA THR A 145 -2.99 5.99 4.56
C THR A 145 -3.48 7.32 3.99
N ALA A 146 -4.56 7.88 4.54
CA ALA A 146 -5.06 9.18 4.10
C ALA A 146 -4.02 10.30 4.29
N LEU A 147 -3.37 10.35 5.45
CA LEU A 147 -2.30 11.32 5.74
C LEU A 147 -1.10 11.13 4.80
N SER A 148 -0.73 9.89 4.53
CA SER A 148 0.37 9.56 3.61
C SER A 148 0.06 9.99 2.18
N ALA A 149 -1.17 9.78 1.68
CA ALA A 149 -1.58 10.21 0.36
C ALA A 149 -1.59 11.74 0.24
N ILE A 150 -2.09 12.43 1.27
CA ILE A 150 -2.05 13.90 1.36
C ILE A 150 -0.61 14.41 1.34
N ALA A 151 0.27 13.81 2.15
CA ALA A 151 1.68 14.20 2.25
C ALA A 151 2.42 13.92 0.94
N GLY A 152 2.19 12.77 0.31
CA GLY A 152 2.76 12.38 -0.98
C GLY A 152 2.36 13.37 -2.07
N ILE A 153 1.06 13.62 -2.27
CA ILE A 153 0.60 14.52 -3.33
C ILE A 153 1.11 15.96 -3.11
N LYS A 154 0.99 16.49 -1.88
CA LYS A 154 1.43 17.87 -1.57
C LYS A 154 2.95 18.02 -1.63
N GLY A 155 3.69 17.04 -1.11
CA GLY A 155 5.15 17.00 -1.15
C GLY A 155 5.66 16.89 -2.58
N GLY A 156 5.05 16.00 -3.35
CA GLY A 156 5.38 15.76 -4.75
C GLY A 156 5.14 17.00 -5.59
N ARG A 157 4.00 17.68 -5.39
CA ARG A 157 3.69 18.92 -6.10
C ARG A 157 4.72 20.03 -5.83
N ARG A 158 5.14 20.21 -4.56
CA ARG A 158 6.18 21.20 -4.22
C ARG A 158 7.53 20.89 -4.86
N ILE A 159 7.86 19.60 -5.00
CA ILE A 159 9.09 19.15 -5.67
C ILE A 159 8.95 19.38 -7.17
N GLY A 160 7.81 19.05 -7.76
CA GLY A 160 7.56 19.20 -9.19
C GLY A 160 7.47 20.64 -9.68
N GLU A 161 6.85 21.53 -8.89
CA GLU A 161 6.80 22.98 -9.17
C GLU A 161 8.21 23.60 -9.21
N LYS A 162 9.17 23.10 -8.40
CA LYS A 162 10.57 23.55 -8.42
C LYS A 162 11.40 22.91 -9.55
N ALA A 163 10.97 21.76 -10.07
CA ALA A 163 11.74 20.95 -11.02
C ALA A 163 11.34 21.14 -12.51
N GLY A 164 10.21 21.78 -12.81
CA GLY A 164 9.78 22.13 -14.17
C GLY A 164 9.69 20.91 -15.12
N LYS A 165 10.11 21.05 -16.38
CA LYS A 165 10.09 19.95 -17.39
C LYS A 165 10.92 18.70 -17.00
N ARG A 166 11.78 18.78 -15.99
CA ARG A 166 12.54 17.61 -15.47
C ARG A 166 11.80 16.88 -14.34
N SER A 167 10.62 17.36 -13.95
CA SER A 167 9.80 16.78 -12.88
C SER A 167 9.37 15.35 -13.18
N GLU A 168 8.95 15.07 -14.41
CA GLU A 168 8.54 13.74 -14.86
C GLU A 168 9.69 12.71 -14.73
N LEU A 169 10.91 13.12 -15.10
CA LEU A 169 12.12 12.29 -14.93
C LEU A 169 12.48 12.09 -13.44
N LEU A 170 12.33 13.13 -12.61
CA LEU A 170 12.57 13.06 -11.16
C LEU A 170 11.56 12.18 -10.43
N GLY A 171 10.28 12.23 -10.81
CA GLY A 171 9.23 11.36 -10.25
C GLY A 171 9.51 9.90 -10.55
N GLY A 172 9.84 9.59 -11.81
CA GLY A 172 10.27 8.25 -12.22
C GLY A 172 11.53 7.78 -11.49
N VAL A 173 12.55 8.64 -11.34
CA VAL A 173 13.78 8.31 -10.61
C VAL A 173 13.52 8.08 -9.12
N ILE A 174 12.66 8.87 -8.48
CA ILE A 174 12.29 8.68 -7.07
C ILE A 174 11.50 7.38 -6.90
N LEU A 175 10.55 7.07 -7.79
CA LEU A 175 9.79 5.83 -7.73
C LEU A 175 10.70 4.61 -7.98
N MET A 176 11.62 4.70 -8.94
CA MET A 176 12.63 3.68 -9.20
C MET A 176 13.57 3.53 -8.00
N ALA A 177 14.00 4.62 -7.36
CA ALA A 177 14.82 4.58 -6.16
C ALA A 177 14.08 4.00 -4.93
N ILE A 178 12.78 4.30 -4.77
CA ILE A 178 11.95 3.69 -3.72
C ILE A 178 11.75 2.20 -4.02
N GLY A 179 11.46 1.83 -5.27
CA GLY A 179 11.36 0.43 -5.69
C GLY A 179 12.65 -0.34 -5.46
N ILE A 180 13.81 0.25 -5.81
CA ILE A 180 15.13 -0.31 -5.54
C ILE A 180 15.42 -0.36 -4.04
N LYS A 181 15.04 0.66 -3.26
CA LYS A 181 15.22 0.66 -1.81
C LYS A 181 14.42 -0.48 -1.18
N ILE A 182 13.13 -0.61 -1.52
CA ILE A 182 12.27 -1.70 -1.04
C ILE A 182 12.86 -3.05 -1.46
N LEU A 183 13.34 -3.17 -2.70
CA LEU A 183 14.02 -4.36 -3.20
C LEU A 183 15.26 -4.70 -2.36
N VAL A 184 16.13 -3.74 -2.08
CA VAL A 184 17.36 -3.92 -1.29
C VAL A 184 17.05 -4.21 0.19
N GLU A 185 16.05 -3.55 0.75
CA GLU A 185 15.63 -3.68 2.15
C GLU A 185 14.91 -5.01 2.40
N HIS A 186 14.28 -5.61 1.37
CA HIS A 186 13.73 -6.97 1.42
C HIS A 186 14.71 -8.07 1.01
N LEU A 187 15.83 -7.75 0.35
CA LEU A 187 16.79 -8.75 -0.12
C LEU A 187 17.87 -9.13 0.89
N GLU A 188 17.89 -8.56 2.10
CA GLU A 188 18.80 -8.93 3.22
C GLU A 188 20.18 -9.47 2.78
N ILE A 189 20.89 -8.69 1.94
CA ILE A 189 22.36 -8.68 1.98
C ILE A 189 22.79 -7.71 3.08
N LEU A 190 22.30 -7.95 4.30
CA LEU A 190 22.85 -7.39 5.52
C LEU A 190 22.37 -8.24 6.70
N SER A 191 23.32 -9.04 7.18
CA SER A 191 23.36 -9.71 8.47
C SER A 191 23.10 -8.77 9.64
#